data_AF-A0A379ZS06-F1
#
_entry.id   AF-A0A379ZS06-F1
#
_cell.length_a   1.000
_cell.length_b   1.000
_cell.length_c   1.000
_cell.angle_alpha   90.00
_cell.angle_beta   90.00
_cell.angle_gamma   90.00
#
_symmetry.space_group_name_H-M   'P 1'
#
loop_
_entity.id
_entity.type
_entity.pdbx_description
1 polymer ?
#
loop_
_entity_poly.entity_id
_entity_poly.type
_entity_poly.pdbx_seq_one_letter_code
_entity_poly.pdbx_strand_id
1 'polypeptide(L)'
;MDICLLRKSGDVWFQHYYAHIGANAKRQDWGTVPNTSRPWIVDYNTANKPTANDVQALPSAGGRLNGPLSIGTDNALGGNSIVLGDNDTGFKQNGDGVLDVYSNYTHVLRFIGNLVECMVSLKVNGNAVATGEVQAGNGTSRMAGNGDIFGNVWNGWLSTHLNNNLVADIQLGAGTSVATWNNAGSWPNTPGYVVTSVWKDNQGENIDGIAYAPLQKRLGIQWYTVQGGTA
;
A
#
# COMPACT_ATOMS: atom_id res chain seq x y z
N MET A 1 63.54 -32.34 8.47
CA MET A 1 64.01 -32.81 9.78
C MET A 1 62.91 -32.57 10.79
N ASP A 2 62.59 -33.57 11.60
CA ASP A 2 61.66 -33.43 12.73
C ASP A 2 62.45 -32.96 13.95
N ILE A 3 61.91 -32.02 14.72
CA ILE A 3 62.57 -31.52 15.93
C ILE A 3 61.60 -31.54 17.12
N CYS A 4 62.09 -32.01 18.27
CA CYS A 4 61.37 -31.96 19.53
C CYS A 4 62.15 -31.05 20.49
N LEU A 5 61.54 -29.92 20.85
CA LEU A 5 62.07 -29.02 21.85
C LEU A 5 61.57 -29.45 23.22
N LEU A 6 62.47 -29.57 24.18
CA LEU A 6 62.17 -29.99 25.54
C LEU A 6 62.54 -28.87 26.52
N ARG A 7 61.62 -28.54 27.42
CA ARG A 7 61.83 -27.54 28.46
C ARG A 7 61.39 -28.08 29.82
N LYS A 8 62.27 -28.01 30.81
CA LYS A 8 61.96 -28.30 32.22
C LYS A 8 61.65 -27.02 32.99
N SER A 9 60.65 -27.06 33.86
CA SER A 9 60.38 -26.03 34.87
C SER A 9 59.85 -26.71 36.14
N GLY A 10 60.66 -26.74 37.20
CA GLY A 10 60.36 -27.57 38.38
C GLY A 10 60.17 -29.04 38.00
N ASP A 11 59.11 -29.65 38.49
CA ASP A 11 58.70 -31.03 38.13
C ASP A 11 57.79 -31.09 36.89
N VAL A 12 57.81 -30.06 36.04
CA VAL A 12 57.02 -29.99 34.80
C VAL A 12 57.93 -30.06 33.58
N TRP A 13 57.55 -30.89 32.62
CA TRP A 13 58.20 -31.02 31.32
C TRP A 13 57.25 -30.58 30.20
N PHE A 14 57.69 -29.60 29.41
CA PHE A 14 57.03 -29.19 28.18
C PHE A 14 57.78 -29.76 26.99
N GLN A 15 57.01 -30.29 26.03
CA GLN A 15 57.54 -30.88 24.81
C GLN A 15 56.82 -30.24 23.63
N HIS A 16 57.55 -29.72 22.65
CA HIS A 16 57.00 -29.16 21.41
C HIS A 16 57.67 -29.83 20.22
N TYR A 17 56.86 -30.56 19.47
CA TYR A 17 57.24 -31.27 18.28
C TYR A 17 56.91 -30.46 17.03
N TYR A 18 57.89 -30.31 16.15
CA TYR A 18 57.75 -29.72 14.83
C TYR A 18 58.11 -30.80 13.80
N ALA A 19 57.12 -31.22 13.02
CA ALA A 19 57.33 -32.13 11.92
C ALA A 19 57.87 -31.38 10.70
N HIS A 20 58.70 -32.05 9.90
CA HIS A 20 59.23 -31.56 8.63
C HIS A 20 58.14 -31.28 7.57
N ILE A 21 56.92 -31.76 7.80
CA ILE A 21 55.73 -31.54 6.97
C ILE A 21 54.82 -30.41 7.50
N GLY A 22 55.29 -29.61 8.47
CA GLY A 22 54.56 -28.46 8.99
C GLY A 22 53.50 -28.77 10.06
N ALA A 23 53.39 -30.04 10.48
CA ALA A 23 52.55 -30.43 11.61
C ALA A 23 53.26 -30.13 12.93
N ASN A 24 52.58 -29.43 13.84
CA ASN A 24 53.11 -29.11 15.16
C ASN A 24 52.27 -29.80 16.23
N ALA A 25 52.90 -30.26 17.29
CA ALA A 25 52.21 -30.85 18.42
C ALA A 25 52.90 -30.52 19.74
N LYS A 26 52.12 -30.39 20.80
CA LYS A 26 52.62 -30.09 22.15
C LYS A 26 52.04 -31.02 23.19
N ARG A 27 52.82 -31.29 24.24
CA ARG A 27 52.33 -31.95 25.46
C ARG A 27 53.09 -31.45 26.69
N GLN A 28 52.47 -31.67 27.84
CA GLN A 28 53.01 -31.31 29.13
C GLN A 28 52.81 -32.48 30.09
N ASP A 29 53.86 -32.84 30.82
CA ASP A 29 53.86 -33.92 31.80
C ASP A 29 54.44 -33.44 33.14
N TRP A 30 54.03 -34.09 34.22
CA TRP A 30 54.51 -33.82 35.58
C TRP A 30 55.30 -35.03 36.08
N GLY A 31 56.53 -34.80 36.56
CA GLY A 31 57.41 -35.84 37.06
C GLY A 31 58.89 -35.45 37.04
N THR A 32 59.70 -36.24 37.73
CA THR A 32 61.15 -36.00 37.85
C THR A 32 61.91 -36.24 36.54
N VAL A 33 61.34 -37.03 35.61
CA VAL A 33 61.86 -37.33 34.27
C VAL A 33 60.81 -37.10 33.17
N PRO A 34 61.21 -36.75 31.93
CA PRO A 34 60.28 -36.65 30.80
C PRO A 34 59.59 -37.99 30.56
N ASN A 35 58.29 -37.99 30.35
CA ASN A 35 57.53 -39.20 30.04
C ASN A 35 56.50 -38.91 28.93
N THR A 36 55.71 -39.93 28.61
CA THR A 36 54.68 -39.86 27.56
C THR A 36 53.28 -40.11 28.13
N SER A 37 53.10 -39.85 29.42
CA SER A 37 51.84 -40.12 30.12
C SER A 37 50.68 -39.31 29.54
N ARG A 38 50.97 -38.13 29.00
CA ARG A 38 49.99 -37.28 28.31
C ARG A 38 50.14 -37.41 26.79
N PRO A 39 49.00 -37.54 26.07
CA PRO A 39 49.01 -37.58 24.61
C PRO A 39 49.42 -36.23 24.03
N TRP A 40 49.87 -36.25 22.77
CA TRP A 40 50.15 -35.04 22.01
C TRP A 40 48.86 -34.31 21.62
N ILE A 41 48.85 -32.99 21.77
CA ILE A 41 47.84 -32.11 21.18
C ILE A 41 48.41 -31.57 19.88
N VAL A 42 47.80 -31.93 18.75
CA VAL A 42 48.22 -31.48 17.41
C VAL A 42 47.56 -30.13 17.11
N ASP A 43 48.36 -29.17 16.67
CA ASP A 43 47.86 -27.85 16.28
C ASP A 43 47.22 -27.90 14.88
N TYR A 44 46.10 -27.19 14.72
CA TYR A 44 45.48 -27.03 13.41
C TYR A 44 46.39 -26.25 12.46
N ASN A 45 46.54 -26.75 11.24
CA ASN A 45 47.37 -26.17 10.18
C ASN A 45 46.86 -26.61 8.80
N THR A 46 47.54 -26.24 7.71
CA THR A 46 47.10 -26.58 6.34
C THR A 46 46.99 -28.09 6.09
N ALA A 47 47.86 -28.90 6.69
CA ALA A 47 47.81 -30.36 6.62
C ALA A 47 46.80 -30.97 7.61
N ASN A 48 46.58 -30.32 8.76
CA ASN A 48 45.67 -30.73 9.83
C ASN A 48 44.57 -29.69 10.03
N LYS A 49 43.71 -29.45 9.02
CA LYS A 49 42.59 -28.51 9.13
C LYS A 49 41.36 -29.20 9.75
N PRO A 50 40.50 -28.51 10.52
CA PRO A 50 39.23 -29.07 10.93
C PRO A 50 38.36 -29.38 9.69
N THR A 51 37.63 -30.49 9.75
CA THR A 51 36.66 -30.88 8.73
C THR A 51 35.35 -30.11 8.92
N ALA A 52 34.47 -30.10 7.92
CA ALA A 52 33.15 -29.47 8.04
C ALA A 52 32.32 -30.04 9.20
N ASN A 53 32.52 -31.33 9.51
CA ASN A 53 31.89 -32.00 10.64
C ASN A 53 32.42 -31.50 11.99
N ASP A 54 33.69 -31.11 12.06
CA ASP A 54 34.32 -30.61 13.30
C ASP A 54 33.84 -29.20 13.67
N VAL A 55 33.34 -28.41 12.71
CA VAL A 55 32.92 -27.01 12.92
C VAL A 55 31.42 -26.76 12.72
N GLN A 56 30.65 -27.81 12.43
CA GLN A 56 29.21 -27.70 12.11
C GLN A 56 28.93 -26.68 10.99
N ALA A 57 29.85 -26.54 10.03
CA ALA A 57 29.72 -25.58 8.94
C ALA A 57 28.79 -26.10 7.86
N LEU A 58 28.00 -25.21 7.26
CA LEU A 58 27.24 -25.53 6.05
C LEU A 58 28.25 -25.78 4.90
N PRO A 59 28.19 -26.93 4.20
CA PRO A 59 29.10 -27.21 3.08
C PRO A 59 28.99 -26.15 1.98
N SER A 60 30.06 -25.89 1.22
CA SER A 60 30.05 -24.93 0.09
C SER A 60 29.15 -25.35 -1.08
N ALA A 61 28.67 -26.60 -1.06
CA ALA A 61 27.67 -27.14 -1.97
C ALA A 61 26.24 -27.16 -1.39
N GLY A 62 26.03 -26.64 -0.16
CA GLY A 62 24.75 -26.63 0.57
C GLY A 62 24.60 -27.72 1.66
N GLY A 63 23.65 -27.55 2.59
CA GLY A 63 23.36 -28.47 3.73
C GLY A 63 22.02 -28.21 4.47
N ARG A 64 21.65 -29.02 5.47
CA ARG A 64 20.39 -28.92 6.27
C ARG A 64 20.62 -28.38 7.69
N LEU A 65 19.87 -27.35 8.11
CA LEU A 65 19.88 -26.72 9.46
C LEU A 65 18.73 -27.27 10.36
N ASN A 66 18.98 -27.54 11.66
CA ASN A 66 18.02 -28.10 12.65
C ASN A 66 17.42 -27.06 13.66
N GLY A 67 17.73 -25.77 13.50
CA GLY A 67 17.11 -24.60 14.16
C GLY A 67 16.75 -23.55 13.10
N PRO A 68 16.29 -22.32 13.44
CA PRO A 68 15.87 -21.38 12.42
C PRO A 68 16.91 -21.12 11.28
N LEU A 69 16.68 -21.69 10.09
CA LEU A 69 17.14 -21.40 8.73
C LEU A 69 17.04 -19.93 8.34
N SER A 70 17.95 -19.10 8.80
CA SER A 70 18.11 -17.73 8.31
C SER A 70 18.54 -17.62 6.81
N ILE A 71 17.73 -17.94 5.78
CA ILE A 71 17.99 -17.54 4.37
C ILE A 71 16.76 -17.71 3.45
N GLY A 72 16.25 -16.63 2.84
CA GLY A 72 14.80 -16.58 2.65
C GLY A 72 14.22 -16.30 4.02
N THR A 73 14.09 -17.33 4.91
CA THR A 73 14.23 -17.49 6.40
C THR A 73 13.25 -18.19 7.42
N ASP A 74 13.71 -19.13 8.27
CA ASP A 74 13.09 -19.57 9.54
C ASP A 74 13.08 -18.46 10.60
N ASN A 75 12.27 -18.69 11.62
CA ASN A 75 11.42 -17.69 12.23
C ASN A 75 12.11 -16.75 13.24
N ALA A 76 11.96 -15.43 13.04
CA ALA A 76 12.78 -14.37 13.66
C ALA A 76 12.17 -12.95 13.92
N LEU A 77 10.90 -12.59 13.64
CA LEU A 77 10.25 -11.26 13.96
C LEU A 77 9.96 -11.28 15.49
N GLY A 78 10.55 -12.28 16.18
CA GLY A 78 10.26 -13.04 17.40
C GLY A 78 10.08 -14.53 17.02
N GLY A 79 9.49 -15.33 17.92
CA GLY A 79 8.17 -15.76 17.45
C GLY A 79 7.45 -14.48 17.04
N ASN A 80 7.42 -14.22 15.73
CA ASN A 80 6.71 -13.18 15.00
C ASN A 80 7.30 -13.03 13.57
N SER A 81 8.44 -13.60 13.10
CA SER A 81 8.85 -13.48 11.66
C SER A 81 8.94 -14.77 11.03
N ILE A 82 8.63 -14.73 9.76
CA ILE A 82 9.35 -15.55 8.85
C ILE A 82 10.00 -14.62 7.89
N VAL A 83 11.05 -15.17 7.36
CA VAL A 83 11.71 -14.59 6.25
C VAL A 83 11.52 -15.62 5.11
N LEU A 84 11.37 -15.16 3.89
CA LEU A 84 10.10 -15.41 3.22
C LEU A 84 10.11 -16.62 2.27
N GLY A 85 9.54 -17.71 2.79
CA GLY A 85 8.71 -18.70 2.10
C GLY A 85 9.29 -20.10 1.90
N ASP A 86 8.39 -21.07 1.72
CA ASP A 86 8.68 -22.42 1.25
C ASP A 86 9.09 -22.38 -0.23
N ASN A 87 9.14 -23.52 -0.92
CA ASN A 87 9.70 -23.59 -2.27
C ASN A 87 8.91 -22.80 -3.35
N ASP A 88 7.81 -22.12 -2.99
CA ASP A 88 6.97 -21.37 -3.91
C ASP A 88 6.42 -20.03 -3.37
N THR A 89 6.84 -19.63 -2.18
CA THR A 89 6.54 -18.32 -1.57
C THR A 89 7.85 -17.59 -1.37
N GLY A 90 7.86 -16.26 -1.51
CA GLY A 90 9.05 -15.46 -1.22
C GLY A 90 9.31 -14.35 -2.22
N PHE A 91 10.55 -13.91 -2.32
CA PHE A 91 10.96 -12.90 -3.28
C PHE A 91 11.86 -13.49 -4.35
N LYS A 92 11.67 -13.06 -5.60
CA LYS A 92 12.49 -13.51 -6.74
C LYS A 92 12.99 -12.31 -7.53
N GLN A 93 14.31 -12.19 -7.67
CA GLN A 93 14.92 -11.27 -8.63
C GLN A 93 14.80 -11.89 -10.03
N ASN A 94 13.94 -11.33 -10.88
CA ASN A 94 13.68 -11.85 -12.23
C ASN A 94 14.51 -11.13 -13.32
N GLY A 95 15.47 -10.30 -12.91
CA GLY A 95 16.36 -9.53 -13.77
C GLY A 95 16.94 -8.34 -13.02
N ASP A 96 17.80 -7.58 -13.69
CA ASP A 96 18.27 -6.30 -13.16
C ASP A 96 17.08 -5.35 -12.94
N GLY A 97 16.95 -4.82 -11.72
CA GLY A 97 15.87 -3.91 -11.33
C GLY A 97 14.46 -4.52 -11.24
N VAL A 98 14.30 -5.85 -11.30
CA VAL A 98 12.98 -6.52 -11.23
C VAL A 98 12.91 -7.43 -10.00
N LEU A 99 12.18 -6.98 -8.98
CA LEU A 99 11.93 -7.76 -7.75
C LEU A 99 10.47 -8.16 -7.68
N ASP A 100 10.22 -9.46 -7.69
CA ASP A 100 8.87 -10.02 -7.62
C ASP A 100 8.61 -10.63 -6.25
N VAL A 101 7.36 -10.55 -5.81
CA VAL A 101 6.81 -11.19 -4.61
C VAL A 101 5.95 -12.35 -5.05
N TYR A 102 6.25 -13.54 -4.56
CA TYR A 102 5.51 -14.77 -4.78
C TYR A 102 4.85 -15.22 -3.49
N SER A 103 3.67 -15.83 -3.64
CA SER A 103 2.95 -16.51 -2.57
C SER A 103 2.22 -17.70 -3.16
N ASN A 104 2.52 -18.91 -2.69
CA ASN A 104 1.93 -20.15 -3.19
C ASN A 104 1.99 -20.24 -4.72
N TYR A 105 3.20 -20.07 -5.27
CA TYR A 105 3.51 -20.05 -6.70
C TYR A 105 2.90 -18.89 -7.50
N THR A 106 2.12 -18.01 -6.86
CA THR A 106 1.48 -16.86 -7.51
C THR A 106 2.38 -15.64 -7.40
N HIS A 107 2.69 -15.02 -8.53
CA HIS A 107 3.30 -13.69 -8.55
C HIS A 107 2.24 -12.67 -8.11
N VAL A 108 2.42 -12.01 -6.96
CA VAL A 108 1.42 -11.10 -6.38
C VAL A 108 1.77 -9.63 -6.56
N LEU A 109 3.04 -9.27 -6.42
CA LEU A 109 3.53 -7.90 -6.61
C LEU A 109 4.87 -7.90 -7.33
N ARG A 110 5.12 -6.90 -8.16
CA ARG A 110 6.42 -6.59 -8.76
C ARG A 110 6.83 -5.17 -8.47
N PHE A 111 8.08 -5.00 -8.09
CA PHE A 111 8.75 -3.71 -8.00
C PHE A 111 9.70 -3.56 -9.19
N ILE A 112 9.51 -2.48 -9.97
CA ILE A 112 10.42 -2.04 -11.02
C ILE A 112 10.72 -0.55 -10.87
N GLY A 113 11.71 -0.04 -11.61
CA GLY A 113 12.27 1.30 -11.37
C GLY A 113 11.28 2.47 -11.42
N ASN A 114 10.13 2.32 -12.08
CA ASN A 114 9.14 3.38 -12.29
C ASN A 114 7.74 3.09 -11.73
N LEU A 115 7.44 1.85 -11.31
CA LEU A 115 6.11 1.49 -10.82
C LEU A 115 6.14 0.23 -9.95
N VAL A 116 5.04 0.04 -9.20
CA VAL A 116 4.72 -1.20 -8.51
C VAL A 116 3.51 -1.82 -9.19
N GLU A 117 3.67 -3.05 -9.67
CA GLU A 117 2.63 -3.84 -10.28
C GLU A 117 1.98 -4.75 -9.23
N CYS A 118 0.66 -4.75 -9.15
CA CYS A 118 -0.10 -5.72 -8.38
C CYS A 118 -0.77 -6.68 -9.35
N MET A 119 -0.37 -7.95 -9.32
CA MET A 119 -0.84 -8.98 -10.26
C MET A 119 -2.15 -9.65 -9.80
N VAL A 120 -2.56 -9.35 -8.57
CA VAL A 120 -3.77 -9.85 -7.91
C VAL A 120 -4.57 -8.67 -7.34
N SER A 121 -5.73 -8.93 -6.75
CA SER A 121 -6.51 -7.87 -6.09
C SER A 121 -5.74 -7.25 -4.91
N LEU A 122 -5.60 -5.92 -4.91
CA LEU A 122 -5.03 -5.17 -3.80
C LEU A 122 -6.12 -4.86 -2.77
N LYS A 123 -5.93 -5.29 -1.52
CA LYS A 123 -6.75 -4.89 -0.38
C LYS A 123 -5.90 -4.04 0.58
N VAL A 124 -6.39 -2.85 0.92
CA VAL A 124 -5.78 -1.98 1.95
C VAL A 124 -6.68 -1.98 3.18
N ASN A 125 -6.19 -2.49 4.31
CA ASN A 125 -6.99 -2.52 5.54
C ASN A 125 -7.09 -1.14 6.23
N GLY A 126 -6.09 -0.28 6.01
CA GLY A 126 -6.11 1.12 6.45
C GLY A 126 -6.53 2.06 5.32
N ASN A 127 -5.97 3.27 5.33
CA ASN A 127 -6.23 4.26 4.29
C ASN A 127 -5.20 4.17 3.16
N ALA A 128 -5.64 4.33 1.92
CA ALA A 128 -4.78 4.62 0.78
C ALA A 128 -4.82 6.13 0.50
N VAL A 129 -3.66 6.79 0.47
CA VAL A 129 -3.53 8.22 0.17
C VAL A 129 -2.76 8.37 -1.13
N ALA A 130 -3.36 9.01 -2.12
CA ALA A 130 -2.73 9.32 -3.40
C ALA A 130 -2.37 10.82 -3.45
N THR A 131 -1.16 11.14 -3.88
CA THR A 131 -0.73 12.53 -4.15
C THR A 131 -1.11 12.98 -5.56
N GLY A 132 -1.35 12.03 -6.47
CA GLY A 132 -1.95 12.24 -7.79
C GLY A 132 -3.39 11.75 -7.85
N GLU A 133 -3.88 11.53 -9.06
CA GLU A 133 -5.22 10.97 -9.28
C GLU A 133 -5.29 9.48 -8.93
N VAL A 134 -6.44 9.02 -8.46
CA VAL A 134 -6.75 7.58 -8.37
C VAL A 134 -7.42 7.15 -9.67
N GLN A 135 -6.77 6.30 -10.44
CA GLN A 135 -7.21 5.94 -11.79
C GLN A 135 -7.65 4.47 -11.91
N ALA A 136 -8.60 4.20 -12.81
CA ALA A 136 -9.09 2.88 -13.16
C ALA A 136 -9.34 2.76 -14.67
N GLY A 137 -9.46 1.52 -15.17
CA GLY A 137 -9.74 1.26 -16.59
C GLY A 137 -8.69 1.85 -17.52
N ASN A 138 -7.41 1.69 -17.20
CA ASN A 138 -6.28 2.27 -17.94
C ASN A 138 -6.34 3.81 -18.08
N GLY A 139 -6.78 4.50 -17.02
CA GLY A 139 -6.87 5.97 -16.97
C GLY A 139 -8.17 6.57 -17.51
N THR A 140 -9.14 5.75 -17.94
CA THR A 140 -10.43 6.22 -18.47
C THR A 140 -11.39 6.72 -17.38
N SER A 141 -11.22 6.24 -16.14
CA SER A 141 -11.92 6.76 -14.96
C SER A 141 -10.90 7.25 -13.95
N ARG A 142 -11.11 8.44 -13.38
CA ARG A 142 -10.14 9.07 -12.45
C ARG A 142 -10.83 9.90 -11.39
N MET A 143 -10.32 9.83 -10.16
CA MET A 143 -10.68 10.72 -9.06
C MET A 143 -9.59 11.77 -8.89
N ALA A 144 -9.96 13.05 -8.96
CA ALA A 144 -9.03 14.17 -8.85
C ALA A 144 -8.88 14.66 -7.40
N GLY A 145 -7.80 15.40 -7.13
CA GLY A 145 -7.48 15.90 -5.78
C GLY A 145 -8.50 16.90 -5.21
N ASN A 146 -9.37 17.47 -6.05
CA ASN A 146 -10.49 18.32 -5.63
C ASN A 146 -11.77 17.53 -5.27
N GLY A 147 -11.72 16.20 -5.30
CA GLY A 147 -12.88 15.32 -5.05
C GLY A 147 -13.78 15.08 -6.26
N ASP A 148 -13.46 15.64 -7.43
CA ASP A 148 -14.23 15.40 -8.65
C ASP A 148 -13.89 14.04 -9.27
N ILE A 149 -14.85 13.49 -10.03
CA ILE A 149 -14.75 12.19 -10.66
C ILE A 149 -14.94 12.36 -12.17
N PHE A 150 -13.95 11.96 -12.95
CA PHE A 150 -14.04 11.95 -14.41
C PHE A 150 -14.29 10.55 -14.93
N GLY A 151 -15.13 10.45 -15.95
CA GLY A 151 -15.36 9.22 -16.69
C GLY A 151 -16.31 9.40 -17.88
N ASN A 152 -16.28 8.45 -18.81
CA ASN A 152 -17.08 8.50 -20.04
C ASN A 152 -18.59 8.49 -19.77
N VAL A 153 -19.05 7.84 -18.69
CA VAL A 153 -20.47 7.83 -18.31
C VAL A 153 -21.00 9.23 -17.98
N TRP A 154 -20.13 10.14 -17.55
CA TRP A 154 -20.47 11.54 -17.28
C TRP A 154 -20.25 12.45 -18.48
N ASN A 155 -19.70 11.92 -19.59
CA ASN A 155 -19.14 12.70 -20.71
C ASN A 155 -18.11 13.75 -20.23
N GLY A 156 -17.32 13.43 -19.19
CA GLY A 156 -16.38 14.34 -18.59
C GLY A 156 -16.36 14.25 -17.06
N TRP A 157 -16.40 15.41 -16.41
CA TRP A 157 -16.42 15.55 -14.95
C TRP A 157 -17.85 15.39 -14.39
N LEU A 158 -17.98 14.66 -13.28
CA LEU A 158 -19.24 14.45 -12.58
C LEU A 158 -19.86 15.78 -12.12
N SER A 159 -19.04 16.71 -11.63
CA SER A 159 -19.50 18.05 -11.24
C SER A 159 -20.23 18.78 -12.37
N THR A 160 -19.67 18.77 -13.59
CA THR A 160 -20.29 19.33 -14.79
C THR A 160 -21.57 18.59 -15.17
N HIS A 161 -21.55 17.25 -15.09
CA HIS A 161 -22.74 16.45 -15.36
C HIS A 161 -23.89 16.81 -14.42
N LEU A 162 -23.65 16.90 -13.12
CA LEU A 162 -24.66 17.27 -12.12
C LEU A 162 -25.19 18.69 -12.35
N ASN A 163 -24.28 19.65 -12.58
CA ASN A 163 -24.66 21.04 -12.84
C ASN A 163 -25.54 21.20 -14.08
N ASN A 164 -25.31 20.41 -15.13
CA ASN A 164 -26.04 20.54 -16.38
C ASN A 164 -27.36 19.75 -16.40
N ASN A 165 -27.48 18.68 -15.60
CA ASN A 165 -28.59 17.74 -15.69
C ASN A 165 -29.55 17.76 -14.49
N LEU A 166 -29.17 18.39 -13.38
CA LEU A 166 -30.01 18.47 -12.17
C LEU A 166 -30.45 19.89 -11.86
N VAL A 167 -31.63 20.01 -11.24
CA VAL A 167 -32.09 21.27 -10.67
C VAL A 167 -31.32 21.54 -9.39
N ALA A 168 -30.55 22.62 -9.38
CA ALA A 168 -29.71 23.01 -8.26
C ALA A 168 -30.47 23.77 -7.17
N ASP A 169 -31.60 24.40 -7.52
CA ASP A 169 -32.39 25.24 -6.61
C ASP A 169 -33.78 25.57 -7.18
N ILE A 170 -34.71 25.98 -6.31
CA ILE A 170 -36.06 26.44 -6.67
C ILE A 170 -36.39 27.71 -5.89
N GLN A 171 -36.91 28.74 -6.57
CA GLN A 171 -37.31 29.99 -5.94
C GLN A 171 -38.59 30.56 -6.56
N LEU A 172 -39.17 31.56 -5.88
CA LEU A 172 -40.03 32.54 -6.51
C LEU A 172 -39.14 33.69 -7.02
N GLY A 173 -39.24 34.02 -8.31
CA GLY A 173 -38.52 35.13 -8.90
C GLY A 173 -39.12 36.50 -8.53
N ALA A 174 -38.67 37.55 -9.20
CA ALA A 174 -39.22 38.89 -8.99
C ALA A 174 -40.73 38.92 -9.28
N GLY A 175 -41.50 39.30 -8.26
CA GLY A 175 -42.96 39.39 -8.35
C GLY A 175 -43.43 40.65 -9.06
N THR A 176 -44.68 40.61 -9.52
CA THR A 176 -45.42 41.76 -10.06
C THR A 176 -46.87 41.72 -9.55
N SER A 177 -47.66 42.74 -9.88
CA SER A 177 -49.02 42.96 -9.39
C SER A 177 -49.94 43.43 -10.51
N VAL A 178 -51.19 42.97 -10.53
CA VAL A 178 -52.20 43.43 -11.50
C VAL A 178 -53.55 43.69 -10.80
N ALA A 179 -54.25 44.73 -11.24
CA ALA A 179 -55.63 44.98 -10.82
C ALA A 179 -56.61 44.09 -11.62
N THR A 180 -57.57 43.48 -10.92
CA THR A 180 -58.50 42.47 -11.48
C THR A 180 -59.97 42.90 -11.48
N TRP A 181 -60.38 43.90 -10.69
CA TRP A 181 -61.80 44.25 -10.50
C TRP A 181 -62.54 44.72 -11.76
N ASN A 182 -61.85 45.31 -12.73
CA ASN A 182 -62.40 45.76 -14.01
C ASN A 182 -61.84 45.01 -15.23
N ASN A 183 -61.02 43.97 -15.01
CA ASN A 183 -60.34 43.23 -16.06
C ASN A 183 -60.68 41.74 -15.96
N ALA A 184 -61.62 41.29 -16.79
CA ALA A 184 -61.96 39.88 -16.90
C ALA A 184 -60.75 39.06 -17.40
N GLY A 185 -60.43 37.95 -16.73
CA GLY A 185 -59.35 37.04 -17.15
C GLY A 185 -58.98 36.01 -16.08
N SER A 186 -58.30 34.93 -16.51
CA SER A 186 -57.73 33.92 -15.63
C SER A 186 -56.31 34.33 -15.22
N TRP A 187 -56.19 35.02 -14.09
CA TRP A 187 -54.91 35.53 -13.60
C TRP A 187 -54.25 34.58 -12.58
N PRO A 188 -52.91 34.43 -12.58
CA PRO A 188 -51.96 34.95 -13.55
C PRO A 188 -52.09 34.21 -14.88
N ASN A 189 -52.27 34.98 -15.97
CA ASN A 189 -52.39 34.44 -17.33
C ASN A 189 -51.03 34.18 -17.98
N THR A 190 -49.97 34.05 -17.16
CA THR A 190 -48.60 33.81 -17.62
C THR A 190 -48.14 32.44 -17.11
N PRO A 191 -47.85 31.47 -17.99
CA PRO A 191 -47.39 30.14 -17.59
C PRO A 191 -46.18 30.20 -16.66
N GLY A 192 -46.19 29.36 -15.62
CA GLY A 192 -45.11 29.30 -14.64
C GLY A 192 -45.19 30.33 -13.51
N TYR A 193 -46.17 31.23 -13.53
CA TYR A 193 -46.38 32.17 -12.44
C TYR A 193 -47.42 31.63 -11.45
N VAL A 194 -47.19 31.92 -10.17
CA VAL A 194 -48.08 31.56 -9.07
C VAL A 194 -48.51 32.81 -8.32
N VAL A 195 -49.75 32.81 -7.81
CA VAL A 195 -50.25 33.89 -6.94
C VAL A 195 -49.50 33.85 -5.62
N THR A 196 -48.96 34.99 -5.19
CA THR A 196 -48.23 35.14 -3.93
C THR A 196 -49.01 35.93 -2.89
N SER A 197 -49.92 36.80 -3.31
CA SER A 197 -50.90 37.45 -2.43
C SER A 197 -52.10 37.98 -3.22
N VAL A 198 -53.16 38.32 -2.50
CA VAL A 198 -54.37 38.97 -3.04
C VAL A 198 -54.67 40.20 -2.19
N TRP A 199 -55.23 41.26 -2.79
CA TRP A 199 -55.72 42.42 -2.03
C TRP A 199 -57.11 42.83 -2.47
N LYS A 200 -57.79 43.47 -1.53
CA LYS A 200 -59.14 44.01 -1.68
C LYS A 200 -59.21 45.31 -0.91
N ASP A 201 -59.85 46.31 -1.49
CA ASP A 201 -60.25 47.54 -0.84
C ASP A 201 -61.66 47.41 -0.23
N ASN A 202 -62.20 48.51 0.32
CA ASN A 202 -63.51 48.50 0.97
C ASN A 202 -64.69 48.71 -0.01
N GLN A 203 -64.49 48.58 -1.32
CA GLN A 203 -65.50 48.82 -2.35
C GLN A 203 -65.82 47.52 -3.11
N GLY A 204 -67.10 47.32 -3.44
CA GLY A 204 -67.57 46.18 -4.24
C GLY A 204 -67.35 44.79 -3.62
N GLU A 205 -67.74 43.76 -4.37
CA GLU A 205 -67.65 42.35 -3.96
C GLU A 205 -66.46 41.59 -4.60
N ASN A 206 -65.82 42.16 -5.63
CA ASN A 206 -64.76 41.51 -6.39
C ASN A 206 -63.37 41.68 -5.73
N ILE A 207 -62.41 40.82 -6.10
CA ILE A 207 -60.98 40.98 -5.77
C ILE A 207 -60.40 42.13 -6.59
N ASP A 208 -59.72 43.08 -5.95
CA ASP A 208 -59.18 44.27 -6.61
C ASP A 208 -57.86 44.03 -7.32
N GLY A 209 -57.04 43.11 -6.81
CA GLY A 209 -55.88 42.66 -7.54
C GLY A 209 -55.11 41.54 -6.86
N ILE A 210 -54.11 41.05 -7.60
CA ILE A 210 -53.27 39.92 -7.18
C ILE A 210 -51.79 40.21 -7.41
N ALA A 211 -50.95 39.77 -6.49
CA ALA A 211 -49.50 39.69 -6.71
C ALA A 211 -49.17 38.28 -7.16
N TYR A 212 -48.24 38.17 -8.09
CA TYR A 212 -47.80 36.89 -8.62
C TYR A 212 -46.33 36.94 -9.00
N ALA A 213 -45.66 35.79 -8.90
CA ALA A 213 -44.23 35.67 -9.17
C ALA A 213 -43.98 34.39 -9.99
N PRO A 214 -42.93 34.36 -10.83
CA PRO A 214 -42.57 33.16 -11.56
C PRO A 214 -41.99 32.14 -10.58
N LEU A 215 -42.49 30.90 -10.62
CA LEU A 215 -41.79 29.77 -10.04
C LEU A 215 -40.59 29.46 -10.93
N GLN A 216 -39.39 29.52 -10.37
CA GLN A 216 -38.14 29.34 -11.11
C GLN A 216 -37.35 28.15 -10.58
N LYS A 217 -36.66 27.45 -11.48
CA LYS A 217 -35.68 26.41 -11.17
C LYS A 217 -34.30 26.82 -11.67
N ARG A 218 -33.26 26.52 -10.90
CA ARG A 218 -31.87 26.75 -11.31
C ARG A 218 -31.28 25.49 -11.94
N LEU A 219 -30.74 25.61 -13.15
CA LEU A 219 -29.92 24.58 -13.79
C LEU A 219 -28.52 25.19 -14.02
N GLY A 220 -27.49 24.57 -13.44
CA GLY A 220 -26.15 25.17 -13.34
C GLY A 220 -26.20 26.52 -12.64
N ILE A 221 -25.84 27.59 -13.37
CA ILE A 221 -25.86 28.98 -12.89
C ILE A 221 -27.08 29.77 -13.39
N GLN A 222 -27.91 29.20 -14.26
CA GLN A 222 -29.01 29.90 -14.91
C GLN A 222 -30.35 29.57 -14.25
N TRP A 223 -31.19 30.59 -14.08
CA TRP A 223 -32.56 30.46 -13.59
C TRP A 223 -33.55 30.40 -14.76
N TYR A 224 -34.47 29.46 -14.71
CA TYR A 224 -35.52 29.26 -15.71
C TYR A 224 -36.88 29.31 -15.04
N THR A 225 -37.81 30.09 -15.60
CA THR A 225 -39.22 30.00 -15.21
C THR A 225 -39.75 28.62 -15.61
N VAL A 226 -40.40 27.94 -14.67
CA VAL A 226 -40.99 26.62 -14.91
C VAL A 226 -42.09 26.78 -15.95
N GLN A 227 -42.02 26.04 -17.06
CA GLN A 227 -43.15 25.93 -17.97
C GLN A 227 -44.26 25.18 -17.21
N GLY A 228 -45.46 25.77 -17.13
CA GLY A 228 -46.63 25.08 -16.61
C GLY A 228 -46.83 23.77 -17.37
N GLY A 229 -47.12 22.68 -16.66
CA GLY A 229 -47.47 21.42 -17.33
C GLY A 229 -48.73 21.56 -18.17
N THR A 230 -48.86 20.76 -19.22
CA THR A 230 -50.16 20.54 -19.86
C THR A 230 -51.05 19.81 -18.84
N ALA A 231 -52.14 20.46 -18.45
CA ALA A 231 -53.18 19.88 -17.60
C ALA A 231 -53.86 18.69 -18.28
#